data_AF-A0A0F8ZLQ0-F1
#
_entry.id   AF-A0A0F8ZLQ0-F1
#
_cell.length_a   1.000
_cell.length_b   1.000
_cell.length_c   1.000
_cell.angle_alpha   90.00
_cell.angle_beta   90.00
_cell.angle_gamma   90.00
#
_symmetry.space_group_name_H-M   'P 1'
#
loop_
_entity.id
_entity.type
_entity.pdbx_description
1 polymer ?
#
loop_
_entity_poly.entity_id
_entity_poly.type
_entity_poly.pdbx_seq_one_letter_code
_entity_poly.pdbx_strand_id
1 'polypeptide(L)'
;MFLSILLLTFAVAFEIDNVKFERDTTFDGIKTQDNQLLQKYKPIEIKNSFGFGATLFEGYLSDHDSFCEMDCSSTIQIRLGSDGVLIDEIIFKELQPSGSWLEKSIIDYQIYANGKLYIPGTSIKEGDYTVVIKGIKPFDKTIDWIIKTNGEWLYDWAVWGGSGELLINLSSYYRLDNSSGVVFDMQGNFDASNEGATRGVPGIINTAFNFSSANITDAADTRGWANGTINLWINTTTIIGVQDFYSTQGGGTDSSIGTSGNKLAFNRQGEWFFTSTSSVVINTWVMATFVWNTTGEFIYF
;
A
#
# COMPACT_ATOMS: atom_id res chain seq x y z
N MET A 1 -76.04 11.44 -3.70
CA MET A 1 -75.04 10.35 -3.54
C MET A 1 -73.98 10.56 -4.60
N PHE A 2 -72.89 11.25 -4.26
CA PHE A 2 -71.79 11.56 -5.17
C PHE A 2 -70.71 10.50 -4.99
N LEU A 3 -70.43 9.74 -6.04
CA LEU A 3 -69.40 8.71 -6.08
C LEU A 3 -68.11 9.33 -6.60
N SER A 4 -67.23 9.75 -5.69
CA SER A 4 -65.86 10.18 -6.03
C SER A 4 -65.02 8.95 -6.37
N ILE A 5 -64.65 8.81 -7.64
CA ILE A 5 -63.68 7.82 -8.11
C ILE A 5 -62.28 8.40 -7.84
N LEU A 6 -61.63 7.88 -6.80
CA LEU A 6 -60.25 8.19 -6.43
C LEU A 6 -59.31 7.44 -7.39
N LEU A 7 -58.85 8.11 -8.44
CA LEU A 7 -57.78 7.63 -9.32
C LEU A 7 -56.44 7.72 -8.56
N LEU A 8 -56.02 6.63 -7.92
CA LEU A 8 -54.63 6.46 -7.50
C LEU A 8 -53.76 6.15 -8.72
N THR A 9 -53.11 7.17 -9.27
CA THR A 9 -51.99 6.98 -10.20
C THR A 9 -50.78 6.52 -9.39
N PHE A 10 -50.52 5.21 -9.36
CA PHE A 10 -49.22 4.69 -8.96
C PHE A 10 -48.22 5.02 -10.07
N ALA A 11 -47.65 6.23 -10.02
CA ALA A 11 -46.41 6.53 -10.73
C ALA A 11 -45.29 5.79 -9.99
N VAL A 12 -45.11 4.51 -10.30
CA VAL A 12 -43.87 3.83 -9.96
C VAL A 12 -42.83 4.48 -10.86
N ALA A 13 -42.01 5.36 -10.29
CA ALA A 13 -40.79 5.80 -10.94
C ALA A 13 -39.92 4.55 -11.09
N PHE A 14 -40.04 3.87 -12.23
CA PHE A 14 -39.03 2.91 -12.65
C PHE A 14 -37.79 3.74 -12.95
N GLU A 15 -36.91 3.85 -11.96
CA GLU A 15 -35.51 4.18 -12.21
C GLU A 15 -34.97 3.00 -13.03
N ILE A 16 -35.06 3.12 -14.36
CA ILE A 16 -34.42 2.19 -15.26
C ILE A 16 -32.94 2.59 -15.26
N ASP A 17 -32.17 1.90 -14.42
CA ASP A 17 -30.74 2.10 -14.23
C ASP A 17 -29.92 1.86 -15.50
N ASN A 18 -28.71 2.43 -15.53
CA ASN A 18 -27.70 2.10 -16.53
C ASN A 18 -27.32 0.62 -16.43
N VAL A 19 -26.76 0.05 -17.51
CA VAL A 19 -26.35 -1.37 -17.50
C VAL A 19 -24.87 -1.48 -17.80
N LYS A 20 -24.16 -2.18 -16.91
CA LYS A 20 -22.74 -2.52 -17.02
C LYS A 20 -22.53 -3.83 -17.77
N PHE A 21 -21.55 -3.85 -18.68
CA PHE A 21 -21.12 -5.02 -19.44
C PHE A 21 -19.59 -5.18 -19.32
N GLU A 22 -19.13 -6.42 -19.21
CA GLU A 22 -17.72 -6.75 -19.39
C GLU A 22 -17.43 -7.06 -20.86
N ARG A 23 -16.23 -6.73 -21.32
CA ARG A 23 -15.79 -6.89 -22.71
C ARG A 23 -14.50 -7.72 -22.78
N ASP A 24 -14.30 -8.40 -23.90
CA ASP A 24 -13.05 -9.12 -24.17
C ASP A 24 -12.08 -8.33 -25.08
N THR A 25 -12.44 -7.09 -25.43
CA THR A 25 -11.62 -6.20 -26.22
C THR A 25 -11.85 -4.77 -25.75
N THR A 26 -10.76 -4.01 -25.61
CA THR A 26 -10.79 -2.59 -25.27
C THR A 26 -11.29 -1.76 -26.46
N PHE A 27 -11.69 -0.51 -26.20
CA PHE A 27 -12.23 0.38 -27.23
C PHE A 27 -11.19 0.83 -28.29
N ASP A 28 -9.90 0.57 -28.03
CA ASP A 28 -8.76 0.79 -28.93
C ASP A 28 -8.19 -0.51 -29.53
N GLY A 29 -8.86 -1.66 -29.30
CA GLY A 29 -8.63 -2.90 -30.02
C GLY A 29 -7.69 -3.92 -29.37
N ILE A 30 -7.27 -3.72 -28.12
CA ILE A 30 -6.46 -4.67 -27.35
C ILE A 30 -7.37 -5.80 -26.86
N LYS A 31 -7.00 -7.05 -27.17
CA LYS A 31 -7.76 -8.23 -26.71
C LYS A 31 -7.30 -8.66 -25.32
N THR A 32 -8.25 -9.04 -24.46
CA THR A 32 -7.97 -9.49 -23.08
C THR A 32 -7.06 -10.70 -23.04
N GLN A 33 -7.25 -11.68 -23.94
CA GLN A 33 -6.44 -12.90 -24.01
C GLN A 33 -4.93 -12.65 -24.17
N ASP A 34 -4.54 -11.50 -24.72
CA ASP A 34 -3.15 -11.17 -25.03
C ASP A 34 -2.51 -10.27 -23.94
N ASN A 35 -3.24 -9.93 -22.88
CA ASN A 35 -2.80 -9.02 -21.82
C ASN A 35 -3.22 -9.52 -20.43
N GLN A 36 -2.24 -9.90 -19.59
CA GLN A 36 -2.47 -10.46 -18.25
C GLN A 36 -3.25 -9.50 -17.32
N LEU A 37 -3.01 -8.19 -17.42
CA LEU A 37 -3.73 -7.20 -16.63
C LEU A 37 -5.22 -7.21 -17.00
N LEU A 38 -5.52 -7.25 -18.30
CA LEU A 38 -6.89 -7.27 -18.81
C LEU A 38 -7.60 -8.62 -18.64
N GLN A 39 -6.86 -9.71 -18.47
CA GLN A 39 -7.43 -11.00 -18.03
C GLN A 39 -7.91 -10.92 -16.59
N LYS A 40 -7.17 -10.20 -15.73
CA LYS A 40 -7.51 -10.01 -14.32
C LYS A 40 -8.63 -8.97 -14.15
N TYR A 41 -8.56 -7.86 -14.87
CA TYR A 41 -9.50 -6.75 -14.80
C TYR A 41 -10.07 -6.47 -16.19
N LYS A 42 -11.23 -7.08 -16.47
CA LYS A 42 -11.83 -6.97 -17.79
C LYS A 42 -12.23 -5.52 -18.13
N PRO A 43 -12.08 -5.10 -19.39
CA PRO A 43 -12.66 -3.84 -19.88
C PRO A 43 -14.18 -3.80 -19.64
N ILE A 44 -14.69 -2.61 -19.36
CA ILE A 44 -16.07 -2.36 -18.96
C ILE A 44 -16.74 -1.39 -19.94
N GLU A 45 -18.01 -1.64 -20.26
CA GLU A 45 -18.88 -0.77 -21.05
C GLU A 45 -20.17 -0.51 -20.25
N ILE A 46 -20.59 0.76 -20.13
CA ILE A 46 -21.85 1.15 -19.49
C ILE A 46 -22.75 1.79 -20.54
N LYS A 47 -23.99 1.31 -20.64
CA LYS A 47 -24.98 1.81 -21.60
C LYS A 47 -26.17 2.44 -20.90
N ASN A 48 -26.71 3.47 -21.55
CA ASN A 48 -27.97 4.08 -21.17
C ASN A 48 -29.14 3.18 -21.59
N SER A 49 -29.90 2.71 -20.61
CA SER A 49 -31.10 1.91 -20.84
C SER A 49 -32.26 2.68 -21.47
N PHE A 50 -32.34 4.00 -21.24
CA PHE A 50 -33.39 4.90 -21.74
C PHE A 50 -33.08 5.46 -23.15
N GLY A 51 -31.80 5.43 -23.56
CA GLY A 51 -31.30 6.05 -24.81
C GLY A 51 -31.05 5.09 -25.96
N PHE A 52 -31.84 4.01 -26.08
CA PHE A 52 -31.65 2.95 -27.10
C PHE A 52 -30.30 2.21 -27.00
N GLY A 53 -29.69 2.14 -25.82
CA GLY A 53 -28.42 1.43 -25.62
C GLY A 53 -27.20 2.20 -26.11
N ALA A 54 -27.28 3.54 -26.16
CA ALA A 54 -26.09 4.36 -26.37
C ALA A 54 -25.06 4.11 -25.27
N THR A 55 -23.79 3.96 -25.66
CA THR A 55 -22.67 3.77 -24.74
C THR A 55 -22.36 5.10 -24.07
N LEU A 56 -22.40 5.14 -22.73
CA LEU A 56 -22.06 6.31 -21.93
C LEU A 56 -20.57 6.30 -21.57
N PHE A 57 -20.04 5.12 -21.27
CA PHE A 57 -18.69 4.92 -20.77
C PHE A 57 -18.12 3.61 -21.31
N GLU A 58 -16.87 3.62 -21.75
CA GLU A 58 -16.01 2.45 -21.89
C GLU A 58 -14.72 2.69 -21.12
N GLY A 59 -14.22 1.70 -20.39
CA GLY A 59 -13.01 1.87 -19.59
C GLY A 59 -12.21 0.59 -19.39
N TYR A 60 -10.90 0.73 -19.27
CA TYR A 60 -10.00 -0.39 -18.95
C TYR A 60 -8.72 0.08 -18.25
N LEU A 61 -8.08 -0.79 -17.47
CA LEU A 61 -6.77 -0.51 -16.88
C LEU A 61 -5.66 -0.70 -17.91
N SER A 62 -4.91 0.36 -18.20
CA SER A 62 -3.71 0.31 -19.04
C SER A 62 -2.43 0.07 -18.24
N ASP A 63 -2.41 0.47 -16.96
CA ASP A 63 -1.29 0.28 -16.05
C ASP A 63 -1.82 0.18 -14.61
N HIS A 64 -1.14 -0.59 -13.76
CA HIS A 64 -1.61 -0.85 -12.39
C HIS A 64 -0.53 -1.47 -11.51
N ASP A 65 -0.33 -0.84 -10.35
CA ASP A 65 0.48 -1.40 -9.28
C ASP A 65 -0.28 -2.53 -8.58
N SER A 66 -0.17 -3.75 -9.14
CA SER A 66 -0.67 -4.96 -8.48
C SER A 66 -0.06 -5.17 -7.09
N PHE A 67 1.13 -4.60 -6.89
CA PHE A 67 1.86 -4.54 -5.65
C PHE A 67 2.49 -3.14 -5.51
N CYS A 68 2.22 -2.49 -4.39
CA CYS A 68 2.83 -1.21 -4.03
C CYS A 68 3.03 -1.19 -2.51
N GLU A 69 4.09 -0.52 -2.08
CA GLU A 69 4.36 -0.31 -0.67
C GLU A 69 3.28 0.61 -0.08
N MET A 70 3.44 1.92 -0.27
CA MET A 70 2.47 2.92 0.13
C MET A 70 1.97 3.71 -1.07
N ASP A 71 2.90 4.22 -1.88
CA ASP A 71 2.62 4.99 -3.07
C ASP A 71 2.17 4.02 -4.17
N CYS A 72 0.88 4.04 -4.45
CA CYS A 72 0.23 3.18 -5.44
C CYS A 72 -0.31 4.02 -6.58
N SER A 73 -0.25 3.48 -7.79
CA SER A 73 -0.88 4.08 -8.95
C SER A 73 -1.62 3.07 -9.81
N SER A 74 -2.66 3.58 -10.47
CA SER A 74 -3.39 2.90 -11.52
C SER A 74 -3.72 3.88 -12.62
N THR A 75 -3.58 3.46 -13.87
CA THR A 75 -3.94 4.25 -15.04
C THR A 75 -5.08 3.59 -15.80
N ILE A 76 -6.19 4.29 -15.90
CA ILE A 76 -7.40 3.90 -16.63
C ILE A 76 -7.42 4.65 -17.96
N GLN A 77 -7.76 3.96 -19.05
CA GLN A 77 -8.20 4.60 -20.27
C GLN A 77 -9.72 4.59 -20.30
N ILE A 78 -10.33 5.75 -20.55
CA ILE A 78 -11.78 5.93 -20.52
C ILE A 78 -12.22 6.62 -21.82
N ARG A 79 -13.29 6.13 -22.44
CA ARG A 79 -14.01 6.80 -23.53
C ARG A 79 -15.41 7.16 -23.05
N LEU A 80 -15.72 8.45 -23.05
CA LEU A 80 -17.07 8.95 -22.80
C LEU A 80 -17.81 9.14 -24.12
N GLY A 81 -18.98 8.51 -24.24
CA GLY A 81 -19.83 8.61 -25.45
C GLY A 81 -20.72 9.86 -25.50
N SER A 82 -20.77 10.62 -24.41
CA SER A 82 -21.42 11.93 -24.31
C SER A 82 -20.78 12.75 -23.19
N ASP A 83 -21.08 14.06 -23.12
CA ASP A 83 -20.74 14.87 -21.96
C ASP A 83 -21.23 14.18 -20.67
N GLY A 84 -20.38 14.12 -19.65
CA GLY A 84 -20.62 13.28 -18.48
C GLY A 84 -19.53 13.41 -17.43
N VAL A 85 -19.39 12.41 -16.57
CA VAL A 85 -18.36 12.35 -15.53
C VAL A 85 -17.47 11.12 -15.74
N LEU A 86 -16.19 11.22 -15.37
CA LEU A 86 -15.28 10.07 -15.41
C LEU A 86 -15.49 9.18 -14.19
N ILE A 87 -15.60 9.82 -13.03
CA ILE A 87 -15.76 9.19 -11.72
C ILE A 87 -16.74 10.06 -10.93
N ASP A 88 -17.87 9.49 -10.53
CA ASP A 88 -18.86 10.11 -9.64
C ASP A 88 -18.32 10.16 -8.21
N GLU A 89 -17.85 9.01 -7.72
CA GLU A 89 -17.54 8.77 -6.32
C GLU A 89 -16.43 7.72 -6.20
N ILE A 90 -15.66 7.77 -5.11
CA ILE A 90 -14.65 6.77 -4.77
C ILE A 90 -14.84 6.34 -3.33
N ILE A 91 -14.85 5.03 -3.11
CA ILE A 91 -14.69 4.43 -1.78
C ILE A 91 -13.50 3.48 -1.79
N PHE A 92 -12.94 3.23 -0.61
CA PHE A 92 -11.82 2.32 -0.44
C PHE A 92 -12.23 1.21 0.53
N LYS A 93 -11.88 -0.03 0.19
CA LYS A 93 -12.09 -1.19 1.06
C LYS A 93 -10.77 -1.88 1.34
N GLU A 94 -10.57 -2.24 2.61
CA GLU A 94 -9.41 -2.98 3.09
C GLU A 94 -9.76 -4.46 3.27
N LEU A 95 -8.94 -5.35 2.70
CA LEU A 95 -9.08 -6.79 2.90
C LEU A 95 -8.66 -7.16 4.32
N GLN A 96 -9.58 -7.75 5.07
CA GLN A 96 -9.35 -8.20 6.45
C GLN A 96 -8.74 -9.60 6.48
N PRO A 97 -8.08 -10.02 7.57
CA PRO A 97 -7.52 -11.37 7.71
C PRO A 97 -8.55 -12.51 7.56
N SER A 98 -9.84 -12.23 7.81
CA SER A 98 -10.96 -13.15 7.56
C SER A 98 -11.30 -13.35 6.09
N GLY A 99 -10.69 -12.58 5.18
CA GLY A 99 -11.04 -12.50 3.76
C GLY A 99 -12.22 -11.57 3.44
N SER A 100 -12.83 -10.92 4.44
CA SER A 100 -13.90 -9.93 4.21
C SER A 100 -13.34 -8.55 3.87
N TRP A 101 -14.09 -7.78 3.10
CA TRP A 101 -13.76 -6.39 2.78
C TRP A 101 -14.46 -5.41 3.73
N LEU A 102 -13.71 -4.47 4.30
CA LEU A 102 -14.23 -3.41 5.16
C LEU A 102 -13.92 -2.04 4.57
N GLU A 103 -14.93 -1.16 4.49
CA GLU A 103 -14.72 0.22 4.03
C GLU A 103 -13.83 0.98 5.01
N LYS A 104 -12.75 1.58 4.49
CA LYS A 104 -11.78 2.37 5.25
C LYS A 104 -11.18 3.43 4.35
N SER A 105 -10.93 4.62 4.90
CA SER A 105 -10.12 5.64 4.21
C SER A 105 -8.67 5.17 4.04
N ILE A 106 -8.05 5.56 2.93
CA ILE A 106 -6.59 5.52 2.78
C ILE A 106 -5.96 6.84 3.28
N ILE A 107 -4.63 6.92 3.29
CA ILE A 107 -3.89 8.05 3.86
C ILE A 107 -4.10 9.31 3.01
N ASP A 108 -3.92 9.19 1.69
CA ASP A 108 -4.15 10.28 0.74
C ASP A 108 -4.44 9.73 -0.66
N TYR A 109 -5.09 10.51 -1.52
CA TYR A 109 -5.19 10.21 -2.95
C TYR A 109 -5.43 11.43 -3.82
N GLN A 110 -4.99 11.32 -5.07
CA GLN A 110 -5.20 12.32 -6.11
C GLN A 110 -5.54 11.65 -7.43
N ILE A 111 -6.44 12.28 -8.17
CA ILE A 111 -6.90 11.82 -9.48
C ILE A 111 -6.49 12.84 -10.52
N TYR A 112 -5.96 12.37 -11.64
CA TYR A 112 -5.58 13.20 -12.75
C TYR A 112 -6.28 12.72 -14.01
N ALA A 113 -6.92 13.62 -14.75
CA ALA A 113 -7.44 13.36 -16.09
C ALA A 113 -6.57 14.12 -17.11
N ASN A 114 -5.95 13.38 -18.04
CA ASN A 114 -5.01 13.92 -19.03
C ASN A 114 -3.93 14.82 -18.39
N GLY A 115 -3.40 14.39 -17.24
CA GLY A 115 -2.34 15.07 -16.48
C GLY A 115 -2.81 16.28 -15.66
N LYS A 116 -4.11 16.59 -15.60
CA LYS A 116 -4.67 17.67 -14.78
C LYS A 116 -5.44 17.11 -13.60
N LEU A 117 -5.32 17.73 -12.43
CA LEU A 117 -6.09 17.35 -11.24
C LEU A 117 -7.58 17.31 -11.57
N TYR A 118 -8.24 16.19 -11.27
CA TYR A 118 -9.65 15.95 -11.49
C TYR A 118 -10.35 15.78 -10.14
N ILE A 119 -11.52 16.39 -10.02
CA ILE A 119 -12.37 16.31 -8.83
C ILE A 119 -13.55 15.39 -9.16
N PRO A 120 -13.78 14.29 -8.42
CA PRO A 120 -14.94 13.42 -8.61
C PRO A 120 -16.26 14.20 -8.70
N GLY A 121 -17.16 13.75 -9.59
CA GLY A 121 -18.42 14.42 -9.90
C GLY A 121 -18.29 15.61 -10.86
N THR A 122 -17.08 16.00 -11.27
CA THR A 122 -16.91 17.08 -12.26
C THR A 122 -17.32 16.60 -13.64
N SER A 123 -18.29 17.30 -14.25
CA SER A 123 -18.70 17.05 -15.63
C SER A 123 -17.65 17.55 -16.63
N ILE A 124 -17.35 16.72 -17.62
CA ILE A 124 -16.43 16.99 -18.71
C ILE A 124 -17.06 16.62 -20.05
N LYS A 125 -16.39 17.00 -21.14
CA LYS A 125 -16.84 16.71 -22.49
C LYS A 125 -16.72 15.24 -22.85
N GLU A 126 -17.49 14.82 -23.85
CA GLU A 126 -17.25 13.54 -24.52
C GLU A 126 -15.81 13.43 -25.05
N GLY A 127 -15.28 12.21 -25.10
CA GLY A 127 -13.93 11.95 -25.63
C GLY A 127 -13.15 10.90 -24.86
N ASP A 128 -11.89 10.75 -25.26
CA ASP A 128 -10.96 9.78 -24.71
C ASP A 128 -10.07 10.44 -23.63
N TYR A 129 -9.91 9.76 -22.50
CA TYR A 129 -9.23 10.25 -21.31
C TYR A 129 -8.28 9.20 -20.74
N THR A 130 -7.08 9.64 -20.39
CA THR A 130 -6.18 8.90 -19.51
C THR A 130 -6.39 9.41 -18.09
N VAL A 131 -6.91 8.53 -17.22
CA VAL A 131 -7.14 8.83 -15.80
C VAL A 131 -6.10 8.11 -14.97
N VAL A 132 -5.29 8.87 -14.25
CA VAL A 132 -4.29 8.33 -13.33
C VAL A 132 -4.75 8.57 -11.91
N ILE A 133 -4.78 7.52 -11.11
CA ILE A 133 -5.09 7.61 -9.69
C ILE A 133 -3.84 7.24 -8.94
N LYS A 134 -3.47 8.13 -8.02
CA LYS A 134 -2.32 7.98 -7.12
C LYS A 134 -2.86 7.97 -5.71
N GLY A 135 -2.51 6.95 -4.94
CA GLY A 135 -2.93 6.81 -3.56
C GLY A 135 -1.74 6.51 -2.65
N ILE A 136 -1.86 6.90 -1.39
CA ILE A 136 -0.98 6.48 -0.31
C ILE A 136 -1.81 5.55 0.58
N LYS A 137 -1.45 4.27 0.63
CA LYS A 137 -2.09 3.28 1.52
C LYS A 137 -1.15 2.86 2.65
N PRO A 138 -1.68 2.31 3.76
CA PRO A 138 -0.83 1.64 4.72
C PRO A 138 -0.10 0.43 4.09
N PHE A 139 1.16 0.25 4.47
CA PHE A 139 2.10 -0.63 3.78
C PHE A 139 1.67 -2.10 3.66
N ASP A 140 1.15 -2.66 4.76
CA ASP A 140 0.77 -4.06 4.88
C ASP A 140 -0.66 -4.35 4.35
N LYS A 141 -1.42 -3.32 3.99
CA LYS A 141 -2.82 -3.46 3.60
C LYS A 141 -2.98 -3.70 2.12
N THR A 142 -3.94 -4.57 1.82
CA THR A 142 -4.51 -4.74 0.48
C THR A 142 -5.77 -3.90 0.40
N ILE A 143 -5.81 -2.98 -0.56
CA ILE A 143 -6.90 -2.01 -0.72
C ILE A 143 -7.52 -2.18 -2.10
N ASP A 144 -8.84 -2.33 -2.16
CA ASP A 144 -9.63 -2.14 -3.37
C ASP A 144 -10.16 -0.70 -3.39
N TRP A 145 -9.97 0.02 -4.47
CA TRP A 145 -10.47 1.38 -4.64
C TRP A 145 -11.62 1.32 -5.64
N ILE A 146 -12.82 1.35 -5.11
CA ILE A 146 -14.06 1.10 -5.85
C ILE A 146 -14.55 2.45 -6.35
N ILE A 147 -14.71 2.58 -7.66
CA ILE A 147 -15.23 3.80 -8.27
C ILE A 147 -16.69 3.62 -8.63
N LYS A 148 -17.46 4.68 -8.45
CA LYS A 148 -18.75 4.85 -9.09
C LYS A 148 -18.55 5.68 -10.36
N THR A 149 -19.10 5.23 -11.47
CA THR A 149 -19.11 5.99 -12.71
C THR A 149 -20.40 5.75 -13.47
N ASN A 150 -21.03 6.83 -13.93
CA ASN A 150 -22.30 6.81 -14.64
C ASN A 150 -23.34 5.97 -13.87
N GLY A 151 -23.42 6.16 -12.55
CA GLY A 151 -24.38 5.46 -11.68
C GLY A 151 -23.97 4.04 -11.26
N GLU A 152 -22.97 3.43 -11.91
CA GLU A 152 -22.56 2.05 -11.67
C GLU A 152 -21.32 1.95 -10.78
N TRP A 153 -21.35 1.03 -9.81
CA TRP A 153 -20.18 0.70 -9.00
C TRP A 153 -19.31 -0.35 -9.69
N LEU A 154 -18.00 -0.07 -9.76
CA LEU A 154 -16.99 -0.98 -10.26
C LEU A 154 -16.25 -1.57 -9.04
N TYR A 155 -16.56 -2.83 -8.71
CA TYR A 155 -15.92 -3.58 -7.62
C TYR A 155 -14.79 -4.45 -8.16
N ASP A 156 -13.75 -4.69 -7.35
CA ASP A 156 -12.61 -5.57 -7.66
C ASP A 156 -11.88 -5.21 -8.97
N TRP A 157 -12.09 -4.00 -9.47
CA TRP A 157 -11.66 -3.60 -10.79
C TRP A 157 -10.20 -3.12 -10.81
N ALA A 158 -9.59 -2.88 -9.63
CA ALA A 158 -8.22 -2.42 -9.51
C ALA A 158 -7.63 -2.62 -8.08
N VAL A 159 -7.42 -3.84 -7.61
CA VAL A 159 -6.94 -4.08 -6.23
C VAL A 159 -5.43 -3.81 -6.06
N TRP A 160 -5.07 -2.86 -5.19
CA TRP A 160 -3.69 -2.63 -4.76
C TRP A 160 -3.30 -3.63 -3.66
N GLY A 161 -2.44 -4.59 -4.03
CA GLY A 161 -1.93 -5.59 -3.10
C GLY A 161 -1.07 -5.00 -1.98
N GLY A 162 -1.17 -5.60 -0.79
CA GLY A 162 -0.15 -5.47 0.26
C GLY A 162 1.03 -6.41 0.03
N SER A 163 1.99 -6.38 0.96
CA SER A 163 3.20 -7.23 1.18
C SER A 163 3.30 -8.66 0.63
N GLY A 164 2.20 -9.30 0.27
CA GLY A 164 2.07 -10.74 0.35
C GLY A 164 2.11 -11.23 1.81
N GLU A 165 2.22 -12.54 2.00
CA GLU A 165 2.19 -13.18 3.33
C GLU A 165 3.37 -12.79 4.24
N LEU A 166 4.48 -12.33 3.65
CA LEU A 166 5.72 -12.02 4.38
C LEU A 166 5.60 -10.81 5.32
N LEU A 167 4.54 -10.01 5.19
CA LEU A 167 4.26 -8.90 6.10
C LEU A 167 3.06 -9.15 7.02
N ILE A 168 2.45 -10.34 6.97
CA ILE A 168 1.43 -10.69 7.94
C ILE A 168 2.09 -10.66 9.32
N ASN A 169 1.52 -9.86 10.23
CA ASN A 169 2.05 -9.55 11.57
C ASN A 169 3.35 -8.72 11.60
N LEU A 170 3.66 -7.97 10.53
CA LEU A 170 4.70 -6.95 10.61
C LEU A 170 4.30 -5.91 11.66
N SER A 171 5.09 -5.79 12.72
CA SER A 171 4.75 -4.91 13.84
C SER A 171 5.19 -3.46 13.61
N SER A 172 6.32 -3.27 12.92
CA SER A 172 6.86 -1.95 12.58
C SER A 172 7.73 -2.04 11.32
N TYR A 173 7.83 -0.92 10.60
CA TYR A 173 8.70 -0.79 9.44
C TYR A 173 9.23 0.64 9.32
N TYR A 174 10.55 0.80 9.34
CA TYR A 174 11.20 2.11 9.21
C TYR A 174 11.98 2.17 7.90
N ARG A 175 11.51 2.97 6.94
CA ARG A 175 12.18 3.15 5.64
C ARG A 175 13.47 3.97 5.73
N LEU A 176 13.53 4.88 6.70
CA LEU A 176 14.65 5.82 6.88
C LEU A 176 14.91 6.74 5.67
N ASP A 177 13.86 7.01 4.88
CA ASP A 177 13.94 7.85 3.68
C ASP A 177 13.79 9.37 3.94
N ASN A 178 13.31 9.73 5.13
CA ASN A 178 13.02 11.13 5.45
C ASN A 178 14.30 11.91 5.77
N SER A 179 14.47 13.07 5.14
CA SER A 179 15.60 13.98 5.39
C SER A 179 15.46 14.84 6.64
N SER A 180 14.27 14.95 7.24
CA SER A 180 14.00 15.72 8.46
C SER A 180 12.75 15.23 9.21
N GLY A 181 12.48 15.81 10.38
CA GLY A 181 11.24 15.57 11.14
C GLY A 181 11.19 14.24 11.89
N VAL A 182 9.99 13.70 12.06
CA VAL A 182 9.73 12.40 12.70
C VAL A 182 10.30 11.26 11.83
N VAL A 183 10.70 10.15 12.46
CA VAL A 183 11.01 8.90 11.77
C VAL A 183 9.74 8.06 11.75
N PHE A 184 9.04 8.04 10.62
CA PHE A 184 7.77 7.33 10.54
C PHE A 184 7.94 5.82 10.62
N ASP A 185 7.10 5.19 11.42
CA ASP A 185 6.79 3.78 11.28
C ASP A 185 5.71 3.65 10.19
N MET A 186 6.01 2.93 9.11
CA MET A 186 5.07 2.78 8.00
C MET A 186 3.87 1.90 8.35
N GLN A 187 3.88 1.22 9.51
CA GLN A 187 2.69 0.59 10.09
C GLN A 187 1.81 1.58 10.86
N GLY A 188 2.30 2.80 11.14
CA GLY A 188 1.59 3.87 11.83
C GLY A 188 1.45 3.66 13.34
N ASN A 189 2.15 2.69 13.92
CA ASN A 189 1.98 2.32 15.33
C ASN A 189 3.04 2.97 16.23
N PHE A 190 4.26 3.12 15.72
CA PHE A 190 5.44 3.44 16.53
C PHE A 190 6.37 4.46 15.88
N ASP A 191 5.86 5.65 15.57
CA ASP A 191 6.71 6.74 15.11
C ASP A 191 7.86 7.02 16.09
N ALA A 192 9.04 7.25 15.54
CA ALA A 192 10.28 7.34 16.29
C ALA A 192 10.97 8.71 16.16
N SER A 193 11.86 9.00 17.10
CA SER A 193 12.62 10.25 17.18
C SER A 193 14.06 10.03 16.75
N ASN A 194 14.63 10.96 15.98
CA ASN A 194 16.05 10.87 15.59
C ASN A 194 16.94 11.68 16.52
N GLU A 195 17.72 10.99 17.33
CA GLU A 195 18.63 11.55 18.32
C GLU A 195 20.04 11.73 17.73
N GLY A 196 20.11 12.46 16.60
CA GLY A 196 21.37 12.92 16.01
C GLY A 196 21.92 12.10 14.83
N ALA A 197 21.21 11.09 14.32
CA ALA A 197 21.69 10.37 13.14
C ALA A 197 21.62 11.28 11.91
N THR A 198 22.63 11.17 11.04
CA THR A 198 22.65 11.94 9.79
C THR A 198 21.71 11.28 8.79
N ARG A 199 20.73 12.03 8.29
CA ARG A 199 19.67 11.53 7.41
C ARG A 199 19.99 11.72 5.94
N GLY A 200 19.31 10.96 5.08
CA GLY A 200 19.38 11.15 3.63
C GLY A 200 20.73 10.80 3.01
N VAL A 201 21.52 9.95 3.67
CA VAL A 201 22.73 9.40 3.05
C VAL A 201 22.33 8.34 2.02
N PRO A 202 23.15 8.04 0.99
CA PRO A 202 22.84 6.98 0.04
C PRO A 202 22.63 5.63 0.75
N GLY A 203 21.47 5.01 0.51
CA GLY A 203 21.08 3.71 1.07
C GLY A 203 21.27 2.56 0.08
N ILE A 204 21.02 1.33 0.52
CA ILE A 204 20.86 0.18 -0.38
C ILE A 204 19.53 0.24 -1.15
N ILE A 205 18.50 0.74 -0.48
CA ILE A 205 17.20 1.10 -1.05
C ILE A 205 17.06 2.59 -0.78
N ASN A 206 16.93 3.41 -1.83
CA ASN A 206 16.80 4.86 -1.75
C ASN A 206 17.85 5.52 -0.83
N THR A 207 17.46 5.96 0.36
CA THR A 207 18.32 6.64 1.33
C THR A 207 18.35 5.90 2.67
N ALA A 208 19.33 6.23 3.51
CA ALA A 208 19.52 5.64 4.81
C ALA A 208 19.91 6.70 5.85
N PHE A 209 20.00 6.26 7.10
CA PHE A 209 20.56 7.05 8.20
C PHE A 209 21.97 6.57 8.53
N ASN A 210 22.84 7.49 8.91
CA ASN A 210 24.20 7.22 9.38
C ASN A 210 24.31 7.53 10.88
N PHE A 211 24.70 6.52 11.65
CA PHE A 211 24.70 6.49 13.12
C PHE A 211 26.11 6.62 13.71
N SER A 212 26.87 7.66 13.34
CA SER A 212 28.28 7.82 13.79
C SER A 212 28.47 7.91 15.32
N SER A 213 27.44 8.33 16.05
CA SER A 213 27.38 8.34 17.53
C SER A 213 25.96 8.64 18.03
N ALA A 214 24.96 8.25 17.26
CA ALA A 214 23.57 8.70 17.40
C ALA A 214 22.62 7.53 17.31
N ASN A 215 21.36 7.74 17.72
CA ASN A 215 20.35 6.69 17.77
C ASN A 215 19.00 7.17 17.20
N ILE A 216 18.09 6.23 17.00
CA ILE A 216 16.66 6.49 16.93
C ILE A 216 16.04 5.98 18.23
N THR A 217 15.16 6.76 18.85
CA THR A 217 14.44 6.40 20.09
C THR A 217 12.95 6.32 19.82
N ASP A 218 12.21 5.71 20.75
CA ASP A 218 10.75 5.52 20.66
C ASP A 218 10.28 4.68 19.47
N ALA A 219 11.23 4.06 18.75
CA ALA A 219 10.93 3.00 17.81
C ALA A 219 10.30 1.81 18.53
N ALA A 220 9.51 1.03 17.78
CA ALA A 220 8.59 0.03 18.28
C ALA A 220 9.12 -0.75 19.48
N ASP A 221 8.29 -0.72 20.51
CA ASP A 221 8.55 -1.39 21.77
C ASP A 221 8.21 -2.89 21.64
N THR A 222 9.22 -3.71 21.35
CA THR A 222 9.09 -5.17 21.35
C THR A 222 9.39 -5.77 22.72
N ARG A 223 8.98 -5.12 23.83
CA ARG A 223 9.20 -5.61 25.22
C ARG A 223 8.74 -7.06 25.49
N GLY A 224 8.04 -7.72 24.56
CA GLY A 224 7.80 -9.16 24.55
C GLY A 224 8.75 -9.93 23.63
N TRP A 225 9.96 -10.27 24.08
CA TRP A 225 10.90 -11.18 23.38
C TRP A 225 10.45 -12.65 23.38
N ALA A 226 9.14 -12.94 23.35
CA ALA A 226 8.64 -14.31 23.36
C ALA A 226 8.96 -15.01 22.03
N ASN A 227 8.56 -14.40 20.92
CA ASN A 227 8.93 -14.79 19.56
C ASN A 227 8.97 -13.53 18.70
N GLY A 228 9.91 -13.46 17.75
CA GLY A 228 9.95 -12.33 16.84
C GLY A 228 11.02 -12.46 15.77
N THR A 229 11.01 -11.49 14.87
CA THR A 229 12.00 -11.35 13.82
C THR A 229 12.28 -9.88 13.59
N ILE A 230 13.57 -9.53 13.48
CA ILE A 230 14.01 -8.22 13.01
C ILE A 230 14.80 -8.42 11.74
N ASN A 231 14.47 -7.65 10.70
CA ASN A 231 15.20 -7.57 9.45
C ASN A 231 15.72 -6.15 9.28
N LEU A 232 17.00 -6.00 8.98
CA LEU A 232 17.58 -4.70 8.69
C LEU A 232 18.73 -4.81 7.69
N TRP A 233 18.84 -3.79 6.84
CA TRP A 233 20.03 -3.57 6.03
C TRP A 233 21.06 -2.76 6.82
N ILE A 234 22.29 -3.25 6.87
CA ILE A 234 23.40 -2.58 7.57
C ILE A 234 24.59 -2.38 6.64
N ASN A 235 25.31 -1.28 6.84
CA ASN A 235 26.61 -1.03 6.25
C ASN A 235 27.49 -0.30 7.27
N THR A 236 28.44 -1.04 7.84
CA THR A 236 29.31 -0.54 8.90
C THR A 236 30.59 0.03 8.31
N THR A 237 30.96 1.26 8.67
CA THR A 237 32.26 1.85 8.28
C THR A 237 33.39 1.39 9.19
N THR A 238 33.07 1.08 10.45
CA THR A 238 33.99 0.54 11.44
C THR A 238 33.27 -0.54 12.25
N ILE A 239 33.99 -1.58 12.65
CA ILE A 239 33.47 -2.59 13.58
C ILE A 239 34.52 -2.76 14.69
N ILE A 240 34.20 -2.24 15.87
CA ILE A 240 35.09 -2.28 17.04
C ILE A 240 34.26 -2.72 18.24
N GLY A 241 34.72 -3.78 18.92
CA GLY A 241 34.09 -4.26 20.14
C GLY A 241 32.63 -4.69 19.92
N VAL A 242 31.76 -4.21 20.79
CA VAL A 242 30.32 -4.48 20.77
C VAL A 242 29.58 -3.25 20.28
N GLN A 243 28.65 -3.41 19.33
CA GLN A 243 27.81 -2.33 18.83
C GLN A 243 26.37 -2.82 18.65
N ASP A 244 25.41 -2.10 19.23
CA ASP A 244 23.99 -2.41 19.06
C ASP A 244 23.45 -1.75 17.79
N PHE A 245 22.64 -2.48 17.04
CA PHE A 245 21.82 -1.94 15.94
C PHE A 245 20.38 -1.68 16.39
N TYR A 246 19.90 -2.50 17.32
CA TYR A 246 18.61 -2.35 17.97
C TYR A 246 18.74 -2.82 19.42
N SER A 247 18.12 -2.09 20.34
CA SER A 247 18.12 -2.43 21.76
C SER A 247 16.81 -1.97 22.40
N THR A 248 16.23 -2.81 23.25
CA THR A 248 15.08 -2.42 24.09
C THR A 248 15.61 -1.75 25.36
N GLN A 249 15.97 -0.46 25.32
CA GLN A 249 16.47 0.23 26.51
C GLN A 249 15.42 0.23 27.63
N GLY A 250 15.73 -0.48 28.72
CA GLY A 250 14.86 -0.66 29.88
C GLY A 250 15.60 -1.05 31.15
N GLY A 251 16.89 -0.69 31.28
CA GLY A 251 17.67 -0.86 32.51
C GLY A 251 18.25 -2.26 32.69
N GLY A 252 19.54 -2.41 32.37
CA GLY A 252 20.43 -3.47 32.86
C GLY A 252 20.14 -4.91 32.41
N THR A 253 19.01 -5.16 31.74
CA THR A 253 18.59 -6.47 31.23
C THR A 253 18.23 -6.42 29.75
N ASP A 254 18.69 -5.38 29.06
CA ASP A 254 18.33 -5.06 27.70
C ASP A 254 18.70 -6.23 26.77
N SER A 255 17.80 -6.52 25.85
CA SER A 255 18.08 -7.44 24.77
C SER A 255 18.39 -6.61 23.54
N SER A 256 19.49 -6.96 22.88
CA SER A 256 19.97 -6.22 21.71
C SER A 256 20.38 -7.17 20.60
N ILE A 257 20.36 -6.64 19.40
CA ILE A 257 20.98 -7.25 18.23
C ILE A 257 22.02 -6.28 17.71
N GLY A 258 23.12 -6.82 17.20
CA GLY A 258 24.25 -5.98 16.89
C GLY A 258 25.44 -6.75 16.36
N THR A 259 26.63 -6.23 16.64
CA THR A 259 27.90 -6.90 16.38
C THR A 259 28.69 -7.13 17.66
N SER A 260 29.41 -8.25 17.71
CA SER A 260 30.44 -8.55 18.71
C SER A 260 31.72 -8.95 17.97
N GLY A 261 32.69 -8.03 17.96
CA GLY A 261 33.74 -8.05 16.93
C GLY A 261 33.12 -7.93 15.55
N ASN A 262 33.70 -8.57 14.53
CA ASN A 262 33.19 -8.51 13.16
C ASN A 262 32.05 -9.51 12.87
N LYS A 263 31.28 -9.92 13.87
CA LYS A 263 30.21 -10.93 13.74
C LYS A 263 28.89 -10.35 14.21
N LEU A 264 27.80 -10.72 13.55
CA LEU A 264 26.46 -10.43 14.05
C LEU A 264 26.20 -11.20 15.32
N ALA A 265 25.44 -10.63 16.25
CA ALA A 265 25.23 -11.25 17.54
C ALA A 265 23.88 -10.89 18.17
N PHE A 266 23.43 -11.74 19.10
CA PHE A 266 22.34 -11.47 20.04
C PHE A 266 22.90 -11.24 21.44
N ASN A 267 22.35 -10.23 22.11
CA ASN A 267 22.47 -10.04 23.55
C ASN A 267 21.11 -10.28 24.20
N ARG A 268 21.11 -10.98 25.34
CA ARG A 268 19.93 -11.09 26.20
C ARG A 268 20.38 -10.90 27.63
N GLN A 269 19.77 -9.94 28.30
CA GLN A 269 20.03 -9.65 29.72
C GLN A 269 21.51 -9.35 30.02
N GLY A 270 22.21 -8.70 29.08
CA GLY A 270 23.59 -8.27 29.27
C GLY A 270 24.66 -9.29 28.85
N GLU A 271 24.29 -10.52 28.47
CA GLU A 271 25.24 -11.51 27.93
C GLU A 271 25.09 -11.67 26.42
N TRP A 272 26.22 -11.64 25.69
CA TRP A 272 26.30 -11.94 24.26
C TRP A 272 26.60 -13.43 24.07
N PHE A 273 25.58 -14.23 23.75
CA PHE A 273 25.69 -15.70 23.79
C PHE A 273 25.55 -16.36 22.42
N PHE A 274 25.11 -15.63 21.38
CA PHE A 274 24.98 -16.16 20.03
C PHE A 274 25.66 -15.23 19.03
N THR A 275 26.59 -15.76 18.24
CA THR A 275 27.29 -15.02 17.19
C THR A 275 27.19 -15.76 15.86
N SER A 276 27.18 -15.00 14.78
CA SER A 276 27.24 -15.57 13.44
C SER A 276 28.47 -16.42 13.19
N THR A 277 28.35 -17.38 12.29
CA THR A 277 29.50 -18.13 11.77
C THR A 277 30.36 -17.26 10.86
N SER A 278 29.72 -16.52 9.95
CA SER A 278 30.32 -15.56 9.03
C SER A 278 30.68 -14.24 9.70
N SER A 279 31.54 -13.47 9.05
CA SER A 279 31.92 -12.12 9.47
C SER A 279 31.26 -11.06 8.58
N VAL A 280 30.85 -9.95 9.20
CA VAL A 280 30.42 -8.73 8.52
C VAL A 280 31.65 -8.03 7.93
N VAL A 281 31.54 -7.63 6.66
CA VAL A 281 32.58 -6.89 5.94
C VAL A 281 32.27 -5.41 6.02
N ILE A 282 33.24 -4.60 6.43
CA ILE A 282 33.09 -3.14 6.47
C ILE A 282 32.82 -2.57 5.08
N ASN A 283 32.10 -1.45 5.01
CA ASN A 283 31.73 -0.75 3.78
C ASN A 283 30.95 -1.61 2.77
N THR A 284 30.27 -2.65 3.25
CA THR A 284 29.43 -3.55 2.43
C THR A 284 28.03 -3.60 3.02
N TRP A 285 27.01 -3.47 2.15
CA TRP A 285 25.63 -3.66 2.56
C TRP A 285 25.33 -5.15 2.78
N VAL A 286 24.71 -5.44 3.90
CA VAL A 286 24.31 -6.79 4.31
C VAL A 286 22.88 -6.73 4.82
N MET A 287 22.04 -7.69 4.43
CA MET A 287 20.74 -7.89 5.06
C MET A 287 20.94 -8.82 6.24
N ALA A 288 20.65 -8.34 7.45
CA ALA A 288 20.70 -9.13 8.66
C ALA A 288 19.29 -9.46 9.13
N THR A 289 19.02 -10.75 9.29
CA THR A 289 17.77 -11.28 9.83
C THR A 289 18.04 -11.97 11.14
N PHE A 290 17.42 -11.45 12.20
CA PHE A 290 17.49 -11.94 13.56
C PHE A 290 16.14 -12.57 13.90
N VAL A 291 16.11 -13.88 14.17
CA VAL A 291 14.90 -14.61 14.57
C VAL A 291 15.09 -15.16 15.97
N TRP A 292 14.09 -15.01 16.83
CA TRP A 292 14.07 -15.65 18.14
C TRP A 292 12.69 -16.23 18.43
N ASN A 293 12.66 -17.36 19.11
CA ASN A 293 11.44 -18.00 19.59
C ASN A 293 11.75 -18.90 20.80
N THR A 294 10.74 -19.62 21.28
CA THR A 294 10.89 -20.59 22.39
C THR A 294 11.82 -21.77 22.09
N THR A 295 12.14 -22.02 20.82
CA THR A 295 13.05 -23.10 20.40
C THR A 295 14.50 -22.65 20.22
N GLY A 296 14.74 -21.34 20.12
CA GLY A 296 16.08 -20.76 20.07
C GLY A 296 16.16 -19.47 19.24
N GLU A 297 17.40 -19.03 19.06
CA GLU A 297 17.78 -17.83 18.34
C GLU A 297 18.58 -18.19 17.07
N PHE A 298 18.30 -17.48 15.98
CA PHE A 298 18.87 -17.71 14.66
C PHE A 298 19.27 -16.39 14.01
N ILE A 299 20.42 -16.39 13.32
CA ILE A 299 20.90 -15.26 12.52
C ILE A 299 21.07 -15.73 11.08
N TYR A 300 20.55 -14.95 10.13
CA TYR A 300 20.75 -15.14 8.69
C TYR A 300 21.28 -13.82 8.09
N PHE A 301 22.35 -13.90 7.29
CA PHE A 301 22.92 -12.78 6.53
C PHE A 301 23.98 -13.26 5.55
#